data_AF-A0A9X2B872-F1
#
_entry.id   AF-A0A9X2B872-F1
#
_cell.length_a   1.000
_cell.length_b   1.000
_cell.length_c   1.000
_cell.angle_alpha   90.00
_cell.angle_beta   90.00
_cell.angle_gamma   90.00
#
_symmetry.space_group_name_H-M   'P 1'
#
loop_
_entity.id
_entity.type
_entity.pdbx_description
1 polymer ?
#
loop_
_entity_poly.entity_id
_entity_poly.type
_entity_poly.pdbx_seq_one_letter_code
_entity_poly.pdbx_strand_id
1 'polypeptide(L)' 'MKAEKTVMLTGKQYQEIRQKIDNGQPCIFNAGSDAKPHIINVTNVYLDTDPEFTRNPQQYAKVHDDKSVQVKLEYEDQTE' A
#
# COMPACT_ATOMS: atom_id res chain seq x y z
N MET A 1 -2.90 11.22 13.26
CA MET A 1 -1.60 11.53 12.61
C MET A 1 -1.45 10.62 11.38
N LYS A 2 -0.71 11.00 10.33
CA LYS A 2 -0.44 10.08 9.21
C LYS A 2 0.67 9.11 9.62
N ALA A 3 0.45 7.83 9.41
CA ALA A 3 1.41 6.77 9.69
C ALA A 3 1.80 6.06 8.38
N GLU A 4 3.01 5.53 8.37
CA GLU A 4 3.55 4.77 7.25
C GLU A 4 4.01 3.38 7.70
N LYS A 5 3.77 2.38 6.86
CA LYS A 5 4.22 1.02 7.12
C LYS A 5 4.68 0.32 5.85
N THR A 6 5.88 -0.24 5.92
CA THR A 6 6.44 -1.06 4.84
C THR A 6 5.96 -2.50 4.99
N VAL A 7 5.40 -3.07 3.91
CA VAL A 7 4.94 -4.47 3.85
C VAL A 7 5.34 -5.10 2.52
N MET A 8 5.46 -6.43 2.50
CA MET A 8 5.53 -7.16 1.24
C MET A 8 4.12 -7.51 0.76
N LEU A 9 3.81 -7.14 -0.48
CA LEU A 9 2.58 -7.49 -1.18
C LEU A 9 2.91 -8.21 -2.48
N THR A 10 1.96 -8.96 -3.02
CA THR A 10 2.04 -9.38 -4.42
C THR A 10 1.74 -8.20 -5.35
N GLY A 11 2.22 -8.26 -6.59
CA GLY A 11 1.90 -7.27 -7.62
C GLY A 11 0.39 -7.08 -7.77
N LYS A 12 -0.38 -8.16 -7.65
CA LYS A 12 -1.84 -8.14 -7.67
C LYS A 12 -2.41 -7.31 -6.51
N GLN A 13 -1.98 -7.61 -5.28
CA GLN A 13 -2.45 -6.89 -4.09
C GLN A 13 -2.10 -5.39 -4.16
N TYR A 14 -0.90 -5.05 -4.63
CA TYR A 14 -0.50 -3.67 -4.86
C TYR A 14 -1.45 -2.97 -5.84
N GLN A 15 -1.74 -3.61 -6.99
CA GLN A 15 -2.66 -3.07 -7.98
C GLN A 15 -4.09 -2.93 -7.46
N GLU A 16 -4.59 -3.89 -6.67
CA GLU A 16 -5.93 -3.83 -6.07
C GLU A 16 -6.07 -2.68 -5.06
N ILE A 17 -5.10 -2.52 -4.15
CA ILE A 17 -5.07 -1.41 -3.18
C ILE A 17 -5.05 -0.07 -3.93
N ARG A 18 -4.19 0.01 -4.94
CA ARG A 18 -4.04 1.19 -5.78
C ARG A 18 -5.34 1.57 -6.48
N GLN A 19 -6.01 0.59 -7.10
CA GLN A 19 -7.27 0.81 -7.81
C GLN A 19 -8.36 1.32 -6.86
N LYS A 20 -8.44 0.79 -5.64
CA LYS A 20 -9.38 1.26 -4.62
C LYS A 20 -9.13 2.72 -4.26
N ILE A 21 -7.86 3.08 -4.03
CA ILE A 21 -7.45 4.46 -3.70
C ILE A 21 -7.78 5.42 -4.85
N ASP A 22 -7.49 5.05 -6.10
CA ASP A 22 -7.77 5.85 -7.29
C ASP A 22 -9.28 6.09 -7.49
N ASN A 23 -10.09 5.07 -7.19
CA ASN A 23 -11.55 5.16 -7.19
C ASN A 23 -12.13 5.94 -5.99
N GLY A 24 -11.29 6.44 -5.08
CA GLY A 24 -11.74 7.11 -3.85
C GLY A 24 -12.44 6.17 -2.85
N GLN A 25 -12.24 4.86 -2.97
CA GLN A 25 -12.83 3.87 -2.08
C GLN A 25 -11.92 3.63 -0.85
N PRO A 26 -12.51 3.40 0.34
CA PRO A 26 -11.73 3.05 1.52
C PRO A 26 -11.01 1.71 1.32
N CYS A 27 -9.71 1.69 1.58
CA CYS A 27 -8.88 0.50 1.42
C CYS A 27 -8.46 -0.05 2.77
N ILE A 28 -9.32 -0.86 3.38
CA ILE A 28 -9.03 -1.54 4.63
C ILE A 28 -8.06 -2.70 4.37
N PHE A 29 -6.88 -2.62 4.97
CA PHE A 29 -5.81 -3.61 4.82
C PHE A 29 -5.34 -4.09 6.19
N ASN A 30 -5.13 -5.41 6.34
CA ASN A 30 -4.51 -5.96 7.54
C ASN A 30 -2.98 -5.97 7.36
N ALA A 31 -2.31 -4.96 7.90
CA ALA A 31 -0.86 -4.88 7.92
C ALA A 31 -0.24 -5.65 9.10
N GLY A 32 -1.05 -6.37 9.89
CA GLY A 32 -0.61 -7.18 11.02
C GLY A 32 -0.39 -8.64 10.63
N SER A 33 -0.18 -9.47 11.65
CA SER A 33 -0.16 -10.93 11.49
C SER A 33 -1.51 -11.52 11.91
N ASP A 34 -1.79 -12.77 11.57
CA ASP A 34 -3.03 -13.45 11.97
C ASP A 34 -3.26 -13.40 13.49
N ALA A 35 -2.20 -13.59 14.27
CA ALA A 35 -2.24 -13.52 15.74
C ALA A 35 -2.34 -12.08 16.31
N LYS A 36 -2.02 -11.05 15.52
CA LYS A 36 -2.06 -9.63 15.91
C LYS A 36 -2.47 -8.80 14.70
N PRO A 37 -3.78 -8.81 14.34
CA PRO A 37 -4.25 -8.06 13.19
C PRO A 37 -4.03 -6.56 13.44
N HIS A 38 -3.58 -5.87 12.41
CA HIS A 38 -3.42 -4.42 12.41
C HIS A 38 -4.19 -3.89 11.21
N ILE A 39 -5.46 -3.63 11.45
CA ILE A 39 -6.39 -3.17 10.43
C ILE A 39 -6.18 -1.67 10.25
N ILE A 40 -5.73 -1.27 9.06
CA ILE A 40 -5.44 0.12 8.70
C ILE A 40 -6.28 0.53 7.50
N ASN A 41 -6.70 1.79 7.46
CA ASN A 41 -7.31 2.37 6.27
C ASN A 41 -6.23 3.04 5.42
N VAL A 42 -5.81 2.34 4.36
CA VAL A 42 -4.75 2.81 3.47
C VAL A 42 -5.26 3.98 2.65
N THR A 43 -4.57 5.11 2.76
CA THR A 43 -4.83 6.33 2.00
C THR A 43 -3.87 6.47 0.81
N ASN A 44 -2.68 5.88 0.88
CA ASN A 44 -1.75 5.85 -0.24
C ASN A 44 -0.87 4.60 -0.26
N VAL A 45 -0.35 4.23 -1.43
CA VAL A 45 0.58 3.10 -1.59
C VAL A 45 1.70 3.43 -2.57
N TYR A 46 2.94 3.13 -2.18
CA TYR A 46 4.14 3.39 -2.97
C TYR A 46 4.97 2.13 -3.07
N LEU A 47 5.61 1.84 -4.20
CA LEU A 47 6.63 0.79 -4.26
C LEU A 47 7.87 1.25 -3.49
N ASP A 48 8.48 0.37 -2.73
CA ASP A 48 9.72 0.64 -1.99
C ASP A 48 10.95 0.34 -2.88
N THR A 49 10.86 0.72 -4.16
CA THR A 49 11.94 0.61 -5.15
C THR A 49 12.26 2.02 -5.61
N ASP A 50 13.23 2.63 -4.94
CA ASP A 50 13.81 3.95 -5.21
C ASP A 50 12.84 5.17 -5.08
N PRO A 51 13.14 6.13 -4.18
CA PRO A 51 12.31 7.31 -3.94
C PRO A 51 12.20 8.26 -5.15
N GLU A 52 13.08 8.14 -6.14
CA GLU A 52 13.02 8.92 -7.39
C GLU A 52 12.09 8.29 -8.45
N PHE A 53 11.97 6.96 -8.50
CA PHE A 53 11.12 6.27 -9.48
C PHE A 53 9.64 6.20 -9.07
N THR A 54 9.36 6.31 -7.77
CA THR A 54 8.04 6.07 -7.17
C THR A 54 7.21 7.33 -6.92
N ARG A 55 7.82 8.51 -7.07
CA ARG A 55 7.16 9.82 -6.93
C ARG A 55 6.67 10.41 -8.25
N ASN A 56 6.77 9.67 -9.36
CA ASN A 56 6.13 10.06 -10.62
C ASN A 56 4.72 9.44 -10.69
N PRO A 57 3.64 10.21 -10.46
CA PRO A 57 2.26 9.72 -10.59
C PRO A 57 1.89 9.31 -12.03
N GLN A 58 2.79 9.43 -13.00
CA GLN A 58 2.61 8.94 -14.37
C GLN A 58 3.43 7.67 -14.68
N GLN A 59 4.32 7.22 -13.79
CA GLN A 59 5.22 6.08 -14.02
C GLN A 59 5.09 4.99 -12.97
N TYR A 60 3.86 4.66 -12.65
CA TYR A 60 3.60 3.51 -11.80
C TYR A 60 3.97 2.22 -12.53
N ALA A 61 5.00 1.53 -12.03
CA ALA A 61 5.41 0.26 -12.58
C ALA A 61 4.26 -0.75 -12.46
N LYS A 62 3.81 -1.29 -13.59
CA LYS A 62 2.96 -2.49 -13.60
C LYS A 62 3.81 -3.65 -13.09
N VAL A 63 3.57 -4.03 -11.84
CA VAL A 63 4.21 -5.20 -11.23
C VAL A 63 3.44 -6.43 -11.69
N HIS A 64 4.13 -7.47 -12.17
CA HIS A 64 3.50 -8.76 -12.44
C HIS A 64 2.82 -9.31 -11.19
N ASP A 65 1.63 -9.87 -11.36
CA ASP A 65 0.77 -10.31 -10.27
C ASP A 65 1.44 -11.30 -9.32
N ASP A 66 2.24 -12.22 -9.86
CA ASP A 66 2.96 -13.26 -9.11
C ASP A 66 4.23 -12.77 -8.40
N LYS A 67 4.67 -11.52 -8.64
CA LYS A 67 5.90 -11.00 -8.05
C LYS A 67 5.60 -10.36 -6.69
N SER A 68 6.30 -10.81 -5.65
CA SER A 68 6.33 -10.10 -4.37
C SER A 68 7.14 -8.82 -4.49
N VAL A 69 6.55 -7.71 -4.06
CA VAL A 69 7.16 -6.38 -4.02
C VAL A 69 7.02 -5.80 -2.63
N GLN A 70 8.07 -5.09 -2.21
CA GLN A 70 8.01 -4.28 -1.02
C GLN A 70 7.30 -2.98 -1.36
N VAL A 71 6.28 -2.62 -0.57
CA VAL A 71 5.53 -1.38 -0.71
C VAL A 71 5.48 -0.65 0.62
N LYS A 72 5.33 0.66 0.56
CA LYS A 72 5.03 1.53 1.68
C LYS A 72 3.57 1.94 1.62
N LEU A 73 2.82 1.62 2.66
CA LEU A 73 1.43 2.02 2.84
C LEU A 73 1.40 3.28 3.72
N GLU A 74 0.74 4.33 3.23
CA GLU A 74 0.34 5.48 4.04
C GLU A 74 -1.10 5.23 4.52
N TYR A 75 -1.36 5.50 5.80
CA TYR A 75 -2.68 5.35 6.39
C TYR A 75 -2.89 6.40 7.48
N GLU A 76 -4.16 6.67 7.78
CA GLU A 76 -4.54 7.50 8.92
C GLU A 76 -4.58 6.61 10.17
N ASP A 77 -3.66 6.87 11.10
CA ASP A 77 -3.66 6.19 12.39
C ASP A 77 -4.75 6.83 13.25
N GLN A 78 -5.85 6.11 13.40
CA GLN A 78 -6.94 6.44 14.31
C GLN A 78 -6.59 5.93 15.72
N THR A 79 -5.47 6.37 16.27
CA THR A 79 -5.27 6.34 17.73
C THR A 79 -5.97 7.56 18.32
N GLU A 80 -7.16 7.32 18.89
CA GLU A 80 -7.73 8.13 19.98
C GLU A 80 -7.58 7.35 21.29
#